data_AF-I0AG53-F1
#
_entry.id   AF-I0AG53-F1
#
_cell.length_a   1.000
_cell.length_b   1.000
_cell.length_c   1.000
_cell.angle_alpha   90.00
_cell.angle_beta   90.00
_cell.angle_gamma   90.00
#
_symmetry.space_group_name_H-M   'P 1'
#
loop_
_entity.id
_entity.type
_entity.pdbx_description
1 polymer ?
#
loop_
_entity_poly.entity_id
_entity_poly.type
_entity_poly.pdbx_seq_one_letter_code
_entity_poly.pdbx_strand_id
1 'polypeptide(L)'
;MISRRNFLKLAGLGSVAIAAGYTTGKLTGNSKSENFVVHGFIPADETVFENLVSSFKNKIRSNAEPVVIADSKISEVIVKYHNQHSTDLFKNNGKIVYRLKRLNKQVDSDIIISDSANPIYSIDDLNYSFNEIRRNIRNRKADYLFTAEYKEEDLISSIFKSNKKEIVIENQKGLVDRISFDKNYKNIWIDGPLGKTGLKIENGIAQVHTSACRHGICKHSFANEVGNIIACAPNKVLIKIEAV
;
A
#
# COMPACT_ATOMS: atom_id res chain seq x y z
N MET A 1 -3.86 45.29 -1.84
CA MET A 1 -2.92 44.59 -0.92
C MET A 1 -3.61 44.42 0.44
N ILE A 2 -3.90 43.18 0.82
CA ILE A 2 -4.53 42.88 2.12
C ILE A 2 -3.44 42.96 3.20
N SER A 3 -3.65 43.77 4.24
CA SER A 3 -2.67 43.93 5.33
C SER A 3 -2.58 42.66 6.18
N ARG A 4 -1.39 42.37 6.73
CA ARG A 4 -1.13 41.21 7.62
C ARG A 4 -2.14 41.07 8.76
N ARG A 5 -2.78 42.18 9.19
CA ARG A 5 -3.80 42.20 10.25
C ARG A 5 -5.17 41.69 9.77
N ASN A 6 -5.50 41.87 8.49
CA ASN A 6 -6.72 41.30 7.89
C ASN A 6 -6.53 39.83 7.50
N PHE A 7 -5.31 39.40 7.17
CA PHE A 7 -5.00 37.98 6.95
C PHE A 7 -5.17 37.15 8.23
N LEU A 8 -4.76 37.67 9.39
CA LEU A 8 -4.95 37.01 10.69
C LEU A 8 -6.41 36.98 11.15
N LYS A 9 -7.23 37.98 10.78
CA LYS A 9 -8.67 37.95 11.02
C LYS A 9 -9.41 36.97 10.09
N LEU A 10 -8.94 36.79 8.86
CA LEU A 10 -9.43 35.71 7.97
C LEU A 10 -8.98 34.32 8.46
N ALA A 11 -7.78 34.19 9.01
CA ALA A 11 -7.27 32.95 9.59
C ALA A 11 -7.97 32.60 10.94
N GLY A 12 -8.55 33.58 11.63
CA GLY A 12 -9.27 33.41 12.89
C GLY A 12 -10.74 33.02 12.78
N LEU A 13 -11.30 32.96 11.56
CA LEU A 13 -12.69 32.53 11.28
C LEU A 13 -12.76 31.33 10.32
N GLY A 14 -11.62 30.72 9.99
CA GLY A 14 -11.52 29.50 9.18
C GLY A 14 -11.39 28.21 9.98
N SER A 15 -11.80 28.21 11.25
CA SER A 15 -11.67 27.11 12.22
C SER A 15 -12.96 26.29 12.37
N VAL A 16 -13.71 26.12 11.29
CA VAL A 16 -14.80 25.12 11.18
C VAL A 16 -14.59 24.25 9.95
N ALA A 17 -13.50 23.48 9.97
CA ALA A 17 -13.32 22.30 9.11
C ALA A 17 -12.51 21.21 9.83
N ILE A 18 -12.53 21.21 11.16
CA ILE A 18 -11.80 20.26 12.02
C ILE A 18 -12.83 19.46 12.81
N ALA A 19 -13.59 18.61 12.13
CA ALA A 19 -14.39 17.54 12.75
C ALA A 19 -15.05 16.58 11.75
N ALA A 20 -15.18 16.95 10.46
CA ALA A 20 -15.98 16.16 9.51
C ALA A 20 -15.20 15.21 8.59
N GLY A 21 -13.85 15.19 8.66
CA GLY A 21 -13.01 14.37 7.76
C GLY A 21 -12.13 13.31 8.45
N TYR A 22 -11.97 13.36 9.77
CA TYR A 22 -11.06 12.45 10.50
C TYR A 22 -11.78 11.33 11.27
N THR A 23 -13.13 11.33 11.29
CA THR A 23 -13.93 10.39 12.09
C THR A 23 -15.08 9.72 11.32
N THR A 24 -15.43 10.19 10.12
CA THR A 24 -16.56 9.66 9.34
C THR A 24 -16.29 8.31 8.67
N GLY A 25 -15.04 7.87 8.57
CA GLY A 25 -14.71 6.47 8.21
C GLY A 25 -14.99 5.44 9.32
N LYS A 26 -15.37 5.89 10.54
CA LYS A 26 -15.56 5.02 11.70
C LYS A 26 -17.03 4.77 12.08
N LEU A 27 -18.00 5.37 11.40
CA LEU A 27 -19.41 5.36 11.83
C LEU A 27 -20.42 4.81 10.82
N THR A 28 -19.97 4.12 9.77
CA THR A 28 -20.85 3.29 8.94
C THR A 28 -20.44 1.83 9.11
N GLY A 29 -21.10 1.15 10.04
CA GLY A 29 -21.10 -0.31 10.09
C GLY A 29 -21.85 -0.83 8.86
N ASN A 30 -21.09 -1.19 7.83
CA ASN A 30 -21.56 -2.05 6.75
C ASN A 30 -20.36 -2.85 6.25
N SER A 31 -20.50 -4.17 6.29
CA SER A 31 -19.51 -5.23 6.02
C SER A 31 -18.15 -4.74 5.49
N LYS A 32 -17.19 -4.51 6.40
CA LYS A 32 -15.81 -4.19 6.03
C LYS A 32 -15.22 -5.42 5.35
N SER A 33 -15.05 -5.39 4.03
CA SER A 33 -14.10 -6.27 3.39
C SER A 33 -12.74 -6.04 4.06
N GLU A 34 -12.22 -7.03 4.78
CA GLU A 34 -10.91 -6.95 5.39
C GLU A 34 -9.85 -6.98 4.30
N ASN A 35 -9.20 -5.85 4.05
CA ASN A 35 -8.02 -5.72 3.21
C ASN A 35 -6.82 -5.46 4.14
N PHE A 36 -5.74 -6.21 3.93
CA PHE A 36 -4.48 -6.01 4.62
C PHE A 36 -3.32 -6.18 3.65
N VAL A 37 -2.42 -5.20 3.62
CA VAL A 37 -1.29 -5.19 2.69
C VAL A 37 -0.01 -4.83 3.42
N VAL A 38 1.06 -5.54 3.10
CA VAL A 38 2.43 -5.25 3.53
C VAL A 38 3.28 -5.03 2.29
N HIS A 39 3.94 -3.89 2.22
CA HIS A 39 4.97 -3.60 1.22
C HIS A 39 6.32 -3.52 1.91
N GLY A 40 7.36 -4.06 1.28
CA GLY A 40 8.70 -4.04 1.85
C GLY A 40 9.79 -3.87 0.80
N PHE A 41 10.78 -3.05 1.11
CA PHE A 41 12.10 -3.13 0.52
C PHE A 41 12.95 -3.97 1.47
N ILE A 42 13.24 -5.21 1.08
CA ILE A 42 13.82 -6.19 2.01
C ILE A 42 15.12 -6.79 1.48
N PRO A 43 16.08 -7.11 2.36
CA PRO A 43 17.31 -7.78 1.98
C PRO A 43 17.03 -9.21 1.49
N ALA A 44 17.97 -9.79 0.75
CA ALA A 44 17.96 -11.20 0.36
C ALA A 44 18.28 -12.12 1.55
N ASP A 45 17.39 -12.14 2.55
CA ASP A 45 17.57 -12.85 3.82
C ASP A 45 16.35 -13.71 4.12
N GLU A 46 16.55 -15.03 4.17
CA GLU A 46 15.50 -16.03 4.46
C GLU A 46 14.75 -15.76 5.76
N THR A 47 15.45 -15.31 6.80
CA THR A 47 14.81 -15.01 8.09
C THR A 47 13.87 -13.81 7.99
N VAL A 48 14.17 -12.85 7.10
CA VAL A 48 13.29 -11.69 6.86
C VAL A 48 12.05 -12.12 6.10
N PHE A 49 12.19 -13.01 5.10
CA PHE A 49 11.03 -13.56 4.37
C PHE A 49 10.11 -14.35 5.29
N GLU A 50 10.67 -15.26 6.10
CA GLU A 50 9.92 -16.08 7.06
C GLU A 50 9.13 -15.19 8.03
N ASN A 51 9.80 -14.24 8.68
CA ASN A 51 9.16 -13.36 9.65
C ASN A 51 8.04 -12.51 9.03
N LEU A 52 8.23 -12.03 7.79
CA LEU A 52 7.20 -11.27 7.08
C LEU A 52 5.99 -12.12 6.72
N VAL A 53 6.20 -13.31 6.14
CA VAL A 53 5.13 -14.23 5.77
C VAL A 53 4.37 -14.70 7.02
N SER A 54 5.09 -15.04 8.09
CA SER A 54 4.50 -15.45 9.37
C SER A 54 3.69 -14.32 10.01
N SER A 55 4.26 -13.11 10.12
CA SER A 55 3.57 -11.95 10.69
C SER A 55 2.33 -11.58 9.88
N PHE A 56 2.43 -11.64 8.55
CA PHE A 56 1.31 -11.41 7.66
C PHE A 56 0.21 -12.45 7.86
N LYS A 57 0.55 -13.74 7.85
CA LYS A 57 -0.42 -14.83 8.03
C LYS A 57 -1.12 -14.77 9.39
N ASN A 58 -0.36 -14.50 10.46
CA ASN A 58 -0.90 -14.33 11.81
C ASN A 58 -1.85 -13.13 11.91
N LYS A 59 -1.58 -12.07 11.14
CA LYS A 59 -2.43 -10.87 11.11
C LYS A 59 -3.75 -11.10 10.39
N ILE A 60 -3.74 -11.81 9.26
CA ILE A 60 -4.94 -12.06 8.45
C ILE A 60 -5.74 -13.27 8.91
N ARG A 61 -5.11 -14.20 9.65
CA ARG A 61 -5.71 -15.43 10.19
C ARG A 61 -6.44 -16.26 9.10
N SER A 62 -5.82 -16.40 7.94
CA SER A 62 -6.34 -17.18 6.81
C SER A 62 -5.32 -18.23 6.32
N ASN A 63 -5.81 -19.42 5.99
CA ASN A 63 -5.07 -20.49 5.31
C ASN A 63 -5.43 -20.59 3.82
N ALA A 64 -6.05 -19.56 3.22
CA ALA A 64 -6.33 -19.56 1.79
C ALA A 64 -5.04 -19.82 0.99
N GLU A 65 -5.14 -20.64 -0.07
CA GLU A 65 -3.99 -20.96 -0.92
C GLU A 65 -3.42 -19.68 -1.55
N PRO A 66 -2.12 -19.41 -1.42
CA PRO A 66 -1.55 -18.17 -1.88
C PRO A 66 -1.22 -18.21 -3.37
N VAL A 67 -1.45 -17.09 -4.07
CA VAL A 67 -0.90 -16.86 -5.40
C VAL A 67 0.47 -16.19 -5.24
N VAL A 68 1.53 -16.82 -5.75
CA VAL A 68 2.90 -16.28 -5.66
C VAL A 68 3.40 -15.84 -7.04
N ILE A 69 3.80 -14.57 -7.14
CA ILE A 69 4.36 -13.96 -8.35
C ILE A 69 5.81 -13.58 -8.05
N ALA A 70 6.74 -14.50 -8.33
CA ALA A 70 8.18 -14.33 -8.12
C ALA A 70 8.99 -15.30 -9.00
N ASP A 71 10.33 -15.15 -9.00
CA ASP A 71 11.24 -16.14 -9.58
C ASP A 71 11.07 -17.51 -8.89
N SER A 72 11.19 -18.61 -9.65
CA SER A 72 10.80 -19.97 -9.22
C SER A 72 11.36 -20.40 -7.86
N LYS A 73 12.66 -20.17 -7.63
CA LYS A 73 13.34 -20.52 -6.36
C LYS A 73 12.75 -19.81 -5.15
N ILE A 74 12.37 -18.54 -5.31
CA ILE A 74 11.84 -17.75 -4.18
C ILE A 74 10.37 -18.08 -3.96
N SER A 75 9.64 -18.40 -5.04
CA SER A 75 8.25 -18.85 -4.94
C SER A 75 8.10 -20.07 -4.03
N GLU A 76 8.98 -21.07 -4.17
CA GLU A 76 8.99 -22.27 -3.31
C GLU A 76 9.21 -21.93 -1.84
N VAL A 77 10.13 -21.01 -1.54
CA VAL A 77 10.44 -20.56 -0.18
C VAL A 77 9.22 -19.86 0.45
N ILE A 78 8.55 -18.97 -0.28
CA ILE A 78 7.35 -18.27 0.20
C ILE A 78 6.20 -19.24 0.46
N VAL A 79 5.96 -20.20 -0.44
CA VAL A 79 4.91 -21.23 -0.27
C VAL A 79 5.22 -22.10 0.96
N LYS A 80 6.47 -22.51 1.14
CA LYS A 80 6.91 -23.27 2.33
C LYS A 80 6.58 -22.52 3.62
N TYR A 81 7.03 -21.27 3.75
CA TYR A 81 6.76 -20.47 4.96
C TYR A 81 5.28 -20.19 5.16
N HIS A 82 4.53 -19.98 4.08
CA HIS A 82 3.08 -19.84 4.16
C HIS A 82 2.45 -21.08 4.80
N ASN A 83 2.78 -22.27 4.30
CA ASN A 83 2.18 -23.52 4.75
C ASN A 83 2.62 -23.94 6.16
N GLN A 84 3.85 -23.64 6.55
CA GLN A 84 4.38 -23.94 7.89
C GLN A 84 3.62 -23.23 9.02
N HIS A 85 3.00 -22.09 8.73
CA HIS A 85 2.24 -21.29 9.71
C HIS A 85 0.72 -21.47 9.57
N SER A 86 0.27 -22.53 8.89
CA SER A 86 -1.15 -22.91 8.91
C SER A 86 -1.58 -23.39 10.29
N THR A 87 -2.77 -22.98 10.72
CA THR A 87 -3.36 -23.46 11.98
C THR A 87 -4.85 -23.75 11.77
N ASP A 88 -5.41 -24.73 12.49
CA ASP A 88 -6.83 -25.08 12.41
C ASP A 88 -7.76 -23.96 12.90
N LEU A 89 -7.21 -22.96 13.59
CA LEU A 89 -7.93 -21.78 14.08
C LEU A 89 -8.12 -20.71 13.00
N PHE A 90 -7.41 -20.81 11.88
CA PHE A 90 -7.50 -19.85 10.78
C PHE A 90 -8.62 -20.23 9.80
N LYS A 91 -9.23 -19.23 9.18
CA LYS A 91 -10.30 -19.43 8.20
C LYS A 91 -9.70 -19.79 6.83
N ASN A 92 -10.46 -20.47 5.99
CA ASN A 92 -10.10 -20.72 4.59
C ASN A 92 -10.81 -19.74 3.67
N ASN A 93 -10.69 -18.44 3.94
CA ASN A 93 -11.39 -17.40 3.18
C ASN A 93 -10.43 -16.34 2.63
N GLY A 94 -10.91 -15.60 1.64
CA GLY A 94 -10.19 -14.51 1.01
C GLY A 94 -9.12 -14.96 0.02
N LYS A 95 -8.48 -13.96 -0.58
CA LYS A 95 -7.42 -14.11 -1.56
C LYS A 95 -6.12 -13.59 -0.99
N ILE A 96 -5.10 -14.44 -1.02
CA ILE A 96 -3.74 -14.11 -0.60
C ILE A 96 -2.85 -14.03 -1.84
N VAL A 97 -2.12 -12.92 -1.98
CA VAL A 97 -1.15 -12.74 -3.06
C VAL A 97 0.19 -12.28 -2.50
N TYR A 98 1.25 -13.00 -2.85
CA TYR A 98 2.64 -12.59 -2.62
C TYR A 98 3.27 -12.17 -3.95
N ARG A 99 3.94 -11.03 -3.97
CA ARG A 99 4.69 -10.54 -5.13
C ARG A 99 6.11 -10.20 -4.69
N LEU A 100 7.10 -10.79 -5.35
CA LEU A 100 8.50 -10.44 -5.13
C LEU A 100 9.16 -10.08 -6.45
N LYS A 101 9.91 -8.98 -6.43
CA LYS A 101 10.67 -8.49 -7.57
C LYS A 101 12.07 -8.08 -7.13
N ARG A 102 13.09 -8.61 -7.81
CA ARG A 102 14.48 -8.20 -7.56
C ARG A 102 14.69 -6.74 -7.97
N LEU A 103 15.43 -6.02 -7.14
CA LEU A 103 15.79 -4.62 -7.34
C LEU A 103 17.11 -4.53 -8.11
N ASN A 104 17.16 -3.64 -9.09
CA ASN A 104 18.37 -3.37 -9.88
C ASN A 104 19.22 -2.24 -9.27
N LYS A 105 18.85 -1.75 -8.08
CA LYS A 105 19.51 -0.66 -7.36
C LYS A 105 19.46 -0.93 -5.87
N GLN A 106 20.53 -0.55 -5.17
CA GLN A 106 20.55 -0.59 -3.71
C GLN A 106 19.70 0.55 -3.15
N VAL A 107 18.67 0.17 -2.40
CA VAL A 107 17.81 1.09 -1.65
C VAL A 107 17.80 0.65 -0.19
N ASP A 108 17.57 1.58 0.73
CA ASP A 108 17.48 1.24 2.15
C ASP A 108 16.26 0.37 2.40
N SER A 109 16.44 -0.65 3.24
CA SER A 109 15.36 -1.55 3.63
C SER A 109 14.36 -0.85 4.54
N ASP A 110 13.07 -1.05 4.25
CA ASP A 110 11.97 -0.56 5.07
C ASP A 110 10.69 -1.35 4.75
N ILE A 111 9.70 -1.30 5.65
CA ILE A 111 8.37 -1.87 5.41
C ILE A 111 7.28 -0.83 5.68
N ILE A 112 6.18 -0.97 4.95
CA ILE A 112 4.99 -0.15 5.04
C ILE A 112 3.80 -1.09 5.06
N ILE A 113 2.79 -0.76 5.84
CA ILE A 113 1.59 -1.57 5.99
C ILE A 113 0.38 -0.69 5.73
N SER A 114 -0.69 -1.28 5.23
CA SER A 114 -1.98 -0.62 5.10
C SER A 114 -3.12 -1.61 5.35
N ASP A 115 -4.26 -1.11 5.81
CA ASP A 115 -5.50 -1.87 5.87
C ASP A 115 -6.72 -1.03 5.44
N SER A 116 -7.92 -1.62 5.51
CA SER A 116 -9.17 -0.95 5.14
C SER A 116 -9.47 0.31 5.97
N ALA A 117 -8.87 0.49 7.14
CA ALA A 117 -9.08 1.64 8.01
C ALA A 117 -7.96 2.69 7.90
N ASN A 118 -6.73 2.25 7.60
CA ASN A 118 -5.54 3.07 7.60
C ASN A 118 -4.75 2.84 6.30
N PRO A 119 -4.78 3.81 5.36
CA PRO A 119 -4.19 3.63 4.03
C PRO A 119 -2.66 3.58 4.04
N ILE A 120 -2.00 4.19 5.04
CA ILE A 120 -0.55 4.10 5.24
C ILE A 120 -0.29 4.13 6.74
N TYR A 121 0.15 3.01 7.32
CA TYR A 121 0.54 2.99 8.71
C TYR A 121 1.81 3.83 8.93
N SER A 122 1.72 4.77 9.88
CA SER A 122 2.88 5.46 10.41
C SER A 122 3.69 4.51 11.30
N ILE A 123 4.94 4.87 11.64
CA ILE A 123 5.83 4.06 12.50
C ILE A 123 5.13 3.61 13.80
N ASP A 124 4.19 4.43 14.30
CA ASP A 124 3.56 4.26 15.61
C ASP A 124 2.39 3.27 15.62
N ASP A 125 1.94 2.83 14.44
CA ASP A 125 0.73 2.01 14.29
C ASP A 125 1.03 0.54 13.91
N LEU A 126 2.31 0.18 13.81
CA LEU A 126 2.73 -1.19 13.51
C LEU A 126 2.43 -2.10 14.72
N ASN A 127 1.89 -3.29 14.46
CA ASN A 127 1.87 -4.32 15.50
C ASN A 127 3.32 -4.66 15.93
N TYR A 128 3.48 -5.26 17.10
CA TYR A 128 4.79 -5.59 17.64
C TYR A 128 5.67 -6.38 16.66
N SER A 129 5.10 -7.37 15.96
CA SER A 129 5.86 -8.24 15.04
C SER A 129 6.43 -7.48 13.84
N PHE A 130 5.64 -6.60 13.21
CA PHE A 130 6.12 -5.79 12.10
C PHE A 130 7.09 -4.70 12.55
N ASN A 131 6.91 -4.13 13.74
CA ASN A 131 7.87 -3.18 14.29
C ASN A 131 9.25 -3.83 14.49
N GLU A 132 9.30 -5.05 15.01
CA GLU A 132 10.56 -5.79 15.18
C GLU A 132 11.21 -6.15 13.84
N ILE A 133 10.44 -6.61 12.85
CA ILE A 133 10.96 -6.83 11.49
C ILE A 133 11.59 -5.56 10.94
N ARG A 134 10.87 -4.42 11.04
CA ARG A 134 11.35 -3.13 10.56
C ARG A 134 12.64 -2.70 11.23
N ARG A 135 12.74 -2.88 12.55
CA ARG A 135 13.97 -2.61 13.33
C ARG A 135 15.12 -3.49 12.86
N ASN A 136 14.88 -4.77 12.64
CA ASN A 136 15.91 -5.74 12.21
C ASN A 136 16.42 -5.48 10.79
N ILE A 137 15.59 -4.91 9.91
CA ILE A 137 16.02 -4.54 8.56
C ILE A 137 16.58 -3.11 8.48
N ARG A 138 16.47 -2.33 9.55
CA ARG A 138 16.92 -0.93 9.56
C ARG A 138 18.42 -0.85 9.25
N ASN A 139 18.80 0.09 8.38
CA ASN A 139 20.16 0.30 7.88
C ASN A 139 20.73 -0.83 7.00
N ARG A 140 19.92 -1.84 6.63
CA ARG A 140 20.30 -2.84 5.62
C ARG A 140 19.91 -2.31 4.23
N LYS A 141 20.56 -2.86 3.20
CA LYS A 141 20.18 -2.62 1.80
C LYS A 141 19.19 -3.68 1.36
N ALA A 142 18.19 -3.25 0.60
CA ALA A 142 17.19 -4.13 0.04
C ALA A 142 17.63 -4.66 -1.32
N ASP A 143 17.34 -5.94 -1.54
CA ASP A 143 17.53 -6.66 -2.79
C ASP A 143 16.19 -6.94 -3.48
N TYR A 144 15.08 -6.90 -2.73
CA TYR A 144 13.75 -7.21 -3.23
C TYR A 144 12.72 -6.15 -2.86
N LEU A 145 11.81 -5.90 -3.79
CA LEU A 145 10.49 -5.36 -3.50
C LEU A 145 9.56 -6.53 -3.20
N PHE A 146 9.07 -6.60 -1.96
CA PHE A 146 8.13 -7.56 -1.44
C PHE A 146 6.75 -6.92 -1.30
N THR A 147 5.69 -7.65 -1.64
CA THR A 147 4.31 -7.28 -1.35
C THR A 147 3.53 -8.50 -0.96
N ALA A 148 2.84 -8.44 0.18
CA ALA A 148 1.84 -9.42 0.61
C ALA A 148 0.49 -8.72 0.71
N GLU A 149 -0.54 -9.28 0.09
CA GLU A 149 -1.88 -8.71 0.00
C GLU A 149 -2.90 -9.78 0.41
N TYR A 150 -3.82 -9.39 1.30
CA TYR A 150 -4.98 -10.19 1.67
C TYR A 150 -6.23 -9.37 1.40
N LYS A 151 -7.19 -9.98 0.73
CA LYS A 151 -8.51 -9.42 0.52
C LYS A 151 -9.55 -10.46 0.86
N GLU A 152 -10.40 -10.16 1.84
CA GLU A 152 -11.57 -10.98 2.08
C GLU A 152 -12.48 -10.96 0.84
N GLU A 153 -12.74 -12.14 0.28
CA GLU A 153 -13.60 -12.29 -0.88
C GLU A 153 -15.02 -12.59 -0.38
N ASP A 154 -15.92 -11.62 -0.55
CA ASP A 154 -17.34 -11.94 -0.67
C ASP A 154 -17.53 -12.55 -2.06
N LEU A 155 -17.70 -13.87 -2.14
CA LEU A 155 -17.90 -14.66 -3.37
C LEU A 155 -19.00 -14.09 -4.31
N ILE A 156 -19.96 -13.35 -3.74
CA ILE A 156 -21.04 -12.70 -4.47
C ILE A 156 -20.53 -11.42 -5.17
N SER A 157 -19.60 -10.68 -4.57
CA SER A 157 -19.04 -9.44 -5.12
C SER A 157 -18.10 -9.66 -6.31
N SER A 158 -17.46 -10.83 -6.44
CA SER A 158 -16.57 -11.16 -7.56
C SER A 158 -17.32 -11.42 -8.86
N ILE A 159 -18.58 -11.85 -8.79
CA ILE A 159 -19.41 -12.17 -9.96
C ILE A 159 -20.04 -10.90 -10.57
N PHE A 160 -20.27 -9.86 -9.74
CA PHE A 160 -20.88 -8.59 -10.18
C PHE A 160 -19.88 -7.43 -10.32
N LYS A 161 -18.58 -7.66 -10.13
CA LYS A 161 -17.56 -6.61 -10.30
C LYS A 161 -17.49 -6.21 -11.76
N SER A 162 -17.75 -4.94 -12.06
CA SER A 162 -17.57 -4.44 -13.41
C SER A 162 -16.08 -4.47 -13.77
N ASN A 163 -15.76 -4.66 -15.05
CA ASN A 163 -14.37 -4.61 -15.53
C ASN A 163 -13.76 -3.20 -15.44
N LYS A 164 -14.52 -2.20 -14.97
CA LYS A 164 -14.03 -0.83 -14.83
C LYS A 164 -13.08 -0.77 -13.65
N LYS A 165 -11.93 -0.19 -13.92
CA LYS A 165 -10.86 0.04 -12.95
C LYS A 165 -10.74 1.53 -12.70
N GLU A 166 -10.47 1.90 -11.45
CA GLU A 166 -10.10 3.25 -11.05
C GLU A 166 -8.74 3.25 -10.40
N ILE A 167 -7.99 4.33 -10.59
CA ILE A 167 -6.85 4.64 -9.74
C ILE A 167 -7.33 5.52 -8.60
N VAL A 168 -7.00 5.09 -7.39
CA VAL A 168 -7.20 5.85 -6.16
C VAL A 168 -5.87 6.43 -5.73
N ILE A 169 -5.82 7.75 -5.58
CA ILE A 169 -4.61 8.47 -5.19
C ILE A 169 -4.83 9.02 -3.79
N GLU A 170 -3.93 8.71 -2.88
CA GLU A 170 -3.96 9.14 -1.48
C GLU A 170 -2.63 9.78 -1.08
N ASN A 171 -2.70 10.75 -0.16
CA ASN A 171 -1.54 11.31 0.53
C ASN A 171 -1.78 11.45 2.04
N GLN A 172 -0.89 12.11 2.78
CA GLN A 172 -1.08 12.29 4.23
C GLN A 172 -2.32 13.11 4.63
N LYS A 173 -2.98 13.79 3.68
CA LYS A 173 -4.23 14.55 3.92
C LYS A 173 -5.48 13.72 3.61
N GLY A 174 -5.33 12.48 3.14
CA GLY A 174 -6.41 11.58 2.76
C GLY A 174 -6.50 11.36 1.25
N LEU A 175 -7.71 11.11 0.77
CA LEU A 175 -8.00 10.90 -0.66
C LEU A 175 -7.72 12.19 -1.44
N VAL A 176 -6.84 12.07 -2.44
CA VAL A 176 -6.50 13.16 -3.36
C VAL A 176 -7.41 13.12 -4.57
N ASP A 177 -7.55 11.95 -5.21
CA ASP A 177 -8.34 11.80 -6.43
C ASP A 177 -8.75 10.34 -6.69
N ARG A 178 -9.80 10.17 -7.50
CA ARG A 178 -10.20 8.90 -8.13
C ARG A 178 -10.38 9.11 -9.63
N ILE A 179 -9.60 8.41 -10.43
CA ILE A 179 -9.57 8.59 -11.88
C ILE A 179 -9.75 7.25 -12.60
N SER A 180 -10.52 7.28 -13.70
CA SER A 180 -10.71 6.10 -14.54
C SER A 180 -9.37 5.58 -15.07
N PHE A 181 -9.14 4.27 -14.96
CA PHE A 181 -7.92 3.62 -15.41
C PHE A 181 -7.86 3.40 -16.93
N ASP A 182 -9.00 3.49 -17.60
CA ASP A 182 -9.15 3.21 -19.03
C ASP A 182 -8.70 4.39 -19.91
N LYS A 183 -8.34 5.52 -19.30
CA LYS A 183 -7.90 6.74 -19.99
C LYS A 183 -6.40 6.97 -19.79
N ASN A 184 -5.78 7.62 -20.77
CA ASN A 184 -4.39 8.02 -20.68
C ASN A 184 -4.26 9.40 -20.01
N TYR A 185 -3.32 9.51 -19.06
CA TYR A 185 -2.99 10.75 -18.36
C TYR A 185 -1.47 10.89 -18.30
N LYS A 186 -0.93 12.08 -18.62
CA LYS A 186 0.53 12.25 -18.68
C LYS A 186 1.15 12.88 -17.45
N ASN A 187 0.43 13.77 -16.75
CA ASN A 187 0.98 14.62 -15.70
C ASN A 187 -0.01 14.81 -14.54
N ILE A 188 -0.20 13.77 -13.73
CA ILE A 188 -0.99 13.88 -12.50
C ILE A 188 -0.03 14.24 -11.36
N TRP A 189 -0.20 15.41 -10.76
CA TRP A 189 0.68 15.90 -9.70
C TRP A 189 0.05 15.68 -8.32
N ILE A 190 0.80 15.00 -7.45
CA ILE A 190 0.35 14.60 -6.13
C ILE A 190 1.26 15.27 -5.11
N ASP A 191 0.68 16.09 -4.23
CA ASP A 191 1.44 16.77 -3.18
C ASP A 191 1.80 15.81 -2.03
N GLY A 192 3.05 15.88 -1.58
CA GLY A 192 3.56 15.21 -0.38
C GLY A 192 4.49 16.12 0.43
N PRO A 193 4.95 15.69 1.61
CA PRO A 193 5.71 16.53 2.53
C PRO A 193 7.15 16.83 2.04
N LEU A 194 7.68 16.04 1.10
CA LEU A 194 8.99 16.27 0.49
C LEU A 194 8.91 16.98 -0.87
N GLY A 195 7.70 17.22 -1.38
CA GLY A 195 7.45 17.84 -2.68
C GLY A 195 6.40 17.09 -3.50
N LYS A 196 6.41 17.30 -4.82
CA LYS A 196 5.41 16.69 -5.72
C LYS A 196 5.86 15.33 -6.26
N THR A 197 4.91 14.41 -6.39
CA THR A 197 5.04 13.15 -7.14
C THR A 197 4.24 13.28 -8.44
N GLY A 198 4.86 12.97 -9.58
CA GLY A 198 4.22 12.98 -10.90
C GLY A 198 3.87 11.56 -11.33
N LEU A 199 2.59 11.30 -11.54
CA LEU A 199 2.02 10.03 -12.01
C LEU A 199 1.57 10.17 -13.48
N LYS A 200 1.86 9.14 -14.26
CA LYS A 200 1.34 8.96 -15.61
C LYS A 200 0.59 7.62 -15.72
N ILE A 201 -0.38 7.58 -16.60
CA ILE A 201 -1.18 6.40 -16.92
C ILE A 201 -1.19 6.30 -18.43
N GLU A 202 -0.59 5.24 -18.97
CA GLU A 202 -0.51 5.02 -20.41
C GLU A 202 -0.78 3.53 -20.68
N ASN A 203 -1.72 3.24 -21.58
CA ASN A 203 -2.05 1.87 -22.02
C ASN A 203 -2.43 0.94 -20.85
N GLY A 204 -3.22 1.43 -19.90
CA GLY A 204 -3.61 0.65 -18.72
C GLY A 204 -2.43 0.33 -17.79
N ILE A 205 -1.42 1.20 -17.75
CA ILE A 205 -0.29 1.10 -16.83
C ILE A 205 -0.10 2.44 -16.13
N ALA A 206 -0.30 2.46 -14.81
CA ALA A 206 0.11 3.56 -13.94
C ALA A 206 1.60 3.47 -13.64
N GLN A 207 2.31 4.60 -13.71
CA GLN A 207 3.72 4.70 -13.38
C GLN A 207 4.05 6.09 -12.84
N VAL A 208 4.86 6.17 -11.78
CA VAL A 208 5.41 7.45 -11.34
C VAL A 208 6.56 7.86 -12.27
N HIS A 209 6.45 9.00 -12.94
CA HIS A 209 7.51 9.52 -13.80
C HIS A 209 8.45 10.49 -13.05
N THR A 210 7.96 11.15 -11.99
CA THR A 210 8.73 12.11 -11.18
C THR A 210 8.45 11.91 -9.70
N SER A 211 9.46 12.01 -8.86
CA SER A 211 9.30 12.00 -7.39
C SER A 211 10.30 12.95 -6.77
N ALA A 212 9.84 13.74 -5.79
CA ALA A 212 10.70 14.61 -5.00
C ALA A 212 11.55 13.85 -3.96
N CYS A 213 11.26 12.56 -3.70
CA CYS A 213 12.06 11.81 -2.74
C CYS A 213 13.41 11.40 -3.31
N ARG A 214 14.47 11.49 -2.49
CA ARG A 214 15.85 11.15 -2.87
C ARG A 214 15.99 9.73 -3.44
N HIS A 215 15.23 8.79 -2.90
CA HIS A 215 15.34 7.38 -3.28
C HIS A 215 14.68 7.06 -4.63
N GLY A 216 13.67 7.84 -5.06
CA GLY A 216 13.01 7.69 -6.36
C GLY A 216 12.38 6.32 -6.62
N ILE A 217 12.09 5.52 -5.59
CA ILE A 217 11.78 4.09 -5.76
C ILE A 217 10.45 3.88 -6.49
N CYS A 218 9.44 4.68 -6.15
CA CYS A 218 8.14 4.67 -6.79
C CYS A 218 8.22 4.85 -8.32
N LYS A 219 9.28 5.48 -8.84
CA LYS A 219 9.50 5.65 -10.28
C LYS A 219 9.78 4.34 -11.03
N HIS A 220 10.23 3.33 -10.30
CA HIS A 220 10.57 2.01 -10.83
C HIS A 220 9.43 0.99 -10.65
N SER A 221 8.34 1.41 -10.00
CA SER A 221 7.12 0.62 -9.84
C SER A 221 6.09 0.99 -10.91
N PHE A 222 5.32 0.00 -11.32
CA PHE A 222 4.15 0.19 -12.17
C PHE A 222 2.97 -0.58 -11.58
N ALA A 223 1.77 -0.14 -11.91
CA ALA A 223 0.52 -0.79 -11.51
C ALA A 223 -0.38 -0.92 -12.73
N ASN A 224 -0.89 -2.12 -13.02
CA ASN A 224 -1.74 -2.41 -14.18
C ASN A 224 -2.99 -3.26 -13.83
N GLU A 225 -3.04 -3.82 -12.63
CA GLU A 225 -4.13 -4.68 -12.17
C GLU A 225 -4.73 -4.18 -10.85
N VAL A 226 -5.99 -4.55 -10.62
CA VAL A 226 -6.66 -4.29 -9.34
C VAL A 226 -5.84 -4.89 -8.18
N GLY A 227 -5.65 -4.11 -7.12
CA GLY A 227 -4.78 -4.46 -6.00
C GLY A 227 -3.30 -4.11 -6.22
N ASN A 228 -2.88 -3.72 -7.43
CA ASN A 228 -1.55 -3.15 -7.62
C ASN A 228 -1.46 -1.78 -6.97
N ILE A 229 -0.28 -1.51 -6.42
CA ILE A 229 0.00 -0.31 -5.64
C ILE A 229 1.34 0.27 -6.06
N ILE A 230 1.40 1.60 -6.13
CA ILE A 230 2.65 2.36 -6.17
C ILE A 230 2.72 3.21 -4.91
N ALA A 231 3.69 2.90 -4.05
CA ALA A 231 3.92 3.63 -2.81
C ALA A 231 5.19 4.49 -2.90
N CYS A 232 5.08 5.74 -2.48
CA CYS A 232 6.20 6.65 -2.28
C CYS A 232 6.28 7.00 -0.79
N ALA A 233 6.81 6.08 0.02
CA ALA A 233 6.88 6.18 1.48
C ALA A 233 7.40 7.53 1.99
N PRO A 234 8.57 8.02 1.53
CA PRO A 234 9.12 9.28 2.04
C PRO A 234 8.21 10.48 1.73
N ASN A 235 7.49 10.42 0.60
CA ASN A 235 6.56 11.47 0.21
C ASN A 235 5.12 11.19 0.67
N LYS A 236 4.89 10.14 1.46
CA LYS A 236 3.56 9.71 1.96
C LYS A 236 2.47 9.69 0.88
N VAL A 237 2.81 9.23 -0.33
CA VAL A 237 1.86 9.08 -1.45
C VAL A 237 1.61 7.60 -1.72
N LEU A 238 0.35 7.26 -1.93
CA LEU A 238 -0.10 5.92 -2.29
C LEU A 238 -1.03 5.99 -3.51
N ILE A 239 -0.80 5.11 -4.46
CA ILE A 239 -1.57 5.01 -5.70
C ILE A 239 -2.04 3.56 -5.78
N LYS A 240 -3.35 3.32 -5.82
CA LYS A 240 -3.96 1.98 -5.85
C LYS A 240 -4.81 1.82 -7.10
N ILE A 241 -4.93 0.61 -7.62
CA ILE A 241 -5.94 0.29 -8.63
C ILE A 241 -7.08 -0.49 -7.96
N GLU A 242 -8.30 0.01 -8.06
CA GLU A 242 -9.51 -0.58 -7.52
C GLU A 242 -10.49 -0.98 -8.64
N ALA A 243 -11.33 -1.99 -8.38
CA ALA A 243 -12.45 -2.33 -9.24
C ALA A 243 -13.66 -1.49 -8.83
N VAL A 244 -14.46 -1.05 -9.81
CA VAL A 244 -15.71 -0.28 -9.61
C VAL A 244 -16.92 -1.16 -9.86
#